data_AF-A0A5B7E3E3-F1
#
_entry.id   AF-A0A5B7E3E3-F1
#
_cell.length_a   1.000
_cell.length_b   1.000
_cell.length_c   1.000
_cell.angle_alpha   90.00
_cell.angle_beta   90.00
_cell.angle_gamma   90.00
#
_symmetry.space_group_name_H-M   'P 1'
#
loop_
_entity.id
_entity.type
_entity.pdbx_description
1 polymer ?
#
loop_
_entity_poly.entity_id
_entity_poly.type
_entity_poly.pdbx_seq_one_letter_code
_entity_poly.pdbx_strand_id
1 'polypeptide(L)'
;MLLFFFPQGPSPIFRDFHTATGIDGVMFVWGGREVPSGWYDSPDHEEYGSDMYALDTTTNRWSIVPSSGSVPIGRRSHSAWTHYWERVKPLGVGPCPRRRQSCCVVGSRMFLFGGTSPKENYEDLTPAEDDAYSEESTDRRLKDHNDLHVLDFEPSLKTLCLIRVESLKLDTSWLPRELQALLEVMTLPNKITPRPLNHTG
;
A
#
# COMPACT_ATOMS: atom_id res chain seq x y z
N MET A 1 -9.15 21.52 -7.51
CA MET A 1 -9.67 22.00 -6.22
C MET A 1 -9.95 20.78 -5.37
N LEU A 2 -9.21 20.57 -4.27
CA LEU A 2 -9.50 19.52 -3.30
C LEU A 2 -10.46 20.10 -2.28
N LEU A 3 -11.58 19.41 -2.05
CA LEU A 3 -12.59 19.82 -1.08
C LEU A 3 -12.50 18.87 0.13
N PHE A 4 -12.35 19.43 1.32
CA PHE A 4 -12.55 18.68 2.56
C PHE A 4 -14.04 18.66 2.89
N PHE A 5 -14.58 17.49 3.14
CA PHE A 5 -15.95 17.29 3.61
C PHE A 5 -15.91 16.50 4.91
N PHE A 6 -16.82 16.83 5.82
CA PHE A 6 -16.95 16.15 7.11
C PHE A 6 -17.98 15.02 6.95
N PRO A 7 -17.57 13.75 7.12
CA PRO A 7 -18.51 12.64 7.12
C PRO A 7 -19.50 12.75 8.28
N GLN A 8 -20.73 12.30 8.08
CA GLN A 8 -21.80 12.40 9.08
C GLN A 8 -21.94 11.12 9.91
N GLY A 9 -22.55 11.18 11.10
CA GLY A 9 -22.85 10.00 11.93
C GLY A 9 -21.84 9.75 13.06
N PRO A 10 -21.96 8.63 13.80
CA PRO A 10 -21.09 8.32 14.93
C PRO A 10 -19.70 7.90 14.44
N SER A 11 -18.80 8.87 14.31
CA SER A 11 -17.40 8.62 13.96
C SER A 11 -16.62 8.11 15.17
N PRO A 12 -15.53 7.37 14.94
CA PRO A 12 -14.58 7.07 16.01
C PRO A 12 -14.07 8.35 16.68
N ILE A 13 -13.88 8.33 18.00
CA ILE A 13 -13.12 9.38 18.69
C ILE A 13 -11.65 9.36 18.27
N PHE A 14 -10.92 10.44 18.59
CA PHE A 14 -9.50 10.57 18.25
C PHE A 14 -8.73 9.32 18.67
N ARG A 15 -7.91 8.80 17.75
CA ARG A 15 -7.16 7.57 17.98
C ARG A 15 -5.91 7.47 17.13
N ASP A 16 -4.91 6.77 17.64
CA ASP A 16 -3.73 6.35 16.88
C ASP A 16 -3.54 4.83 16.91
N PHE A 17 -2.63 4.34 16.06
CA PHE A 17 -2.30 2.91 15.96
C PHE A 17 -3.51 1.97 15.72
N HIS A 18 -4.59 2.48 15.13
CA HIS A 18 -5.76 1.71 14.71
C HIS A 18 -5.51 1.03 13.35
N THR A 19 -6.34 0.06 12.99
CA THR A 19 -6.40 -0.45 11.62
C THR A 19 -7.56 0.18 10.87
N ALA A 20 -7.33 0.59 9.61
CA ALA A 20 -8.37 0.93 8.65
C ALA A 20 -8.32 -0.03 7.45
N THR A 21 -9.45 -0.61 7.06
CA THR A 21 -9.55 -1.59 5.96
C THR A 21 -10.72 -1.24 5.05
N GLY A 22 -10.45 -1.01 3.76
CA GLY A 22 -11.48 -0.75 2.75
C GLY A 22 -11.98 -2.05 2.11
N ILE A 23 -13.30 -2.26 2.09
CA ILE A 23 -13.97 -3.40 1.46
C ILE A 23 -15.24 -2.87 0.79
N ASP A 24 -15.40 -3.11 -0.52
CA ASP A 24 -16.62 -2.80 -1.30
C ASP A 24 -17.18 -1.38 -1.09
N GLY A 25 -16.30 -0.37 -1.10
CA GLY A 25 -16.69 1.02 -0.92
C GLY A 25 -17.01 1.41 0.54
N VAL A 26 -16.70 0.55 1.50
CA VAL A 26 -16.86 0.83 2.93
C VAL A 26 -15.49 0.75 3.61
N MET A 27 -15.12 1.76 4.38
CA MET A 27 -13.89 1.76 5.18
C MET A 27 -14.23 1.37 6.62
N PHE A 28 -13.69 0.25 7.08
CA PHE A 28 -13.82 -0.22 8.46
C PHE A 28 -12.64 0.27 9.30
N VAL A 29 -12.91 0.79 10.49
CA VAL A 29 -11.91 1.22 11.47
C VAL A 29 -12.15 0.48 12.78
N TRP A 30 -11.12 -0.16 13.31
CA TRP A 30 -11.21 -0.88 14.58
C TRP A 30 -9.95 -0.70 15.43
N GLY A 31 -10.15 -0.76 16.74
CA GLY A 31 -9.08 -0.63 17.73
C GLY A 31 -8.36 0.70 17.69
N GLY A 32 -7.09 0.64 18.06
CA GLY A 32 -6.25 1.81 18.31
C GLY A 32 -6.36 2.27 19.76
N ARG A 33 -5.48 3.21 20.12
CA ARG A 33 -5.53 3.90 21.40
C ARG A 33 -6.41 5.12 21.27
N GLU A 34 -7.40 5.22 22.13
CA GLU A 34 -8.37 6.30 22.17
C GLU A 34 -7.80 7.48 22.96
N VAL A 35 -8.03 8.69 22.46
CA VAL A 35 -7.51 9.94 23.02
C VAL A 35 -8.69 10.90 23.20
N PRO A 36 -9.45 10.83 24.30
CA PRO A 36 -10.69 11.60 24.46
C PRO A 36 -10.54 13.11 24.25
N SER A 37 -9.44 13.71 24.72
CA SER A 37 -9.15 15.14 24.55
C SER A 37 -8.49 15.49 23.21
N GLY A 38 -8.07 14.49 22.43
CA GLY A 38 -7.21 14.66 21.25
C GLY A 38 -5.76 15.04 21.58
N TRP A 39 -5.45 15.29 22.86
CA TRP A 39 -4.12 15.67 23.35
C TRP A 39 -3.55 14.58 24.25
N TYR A 40 -2.23 14.44 24.26
CA TYR A 40 -1.55 13.44 25.09
C TYR A 40 -1.42 13.94 26.52
N ASP A 41 -2.53 13.94 27.27
CA ASP A 41 -2.57 14.56 28.59
C ASP A 41 -2.07 13.64 29.71
N SER A 42 -1.96 12.32 29.47
CA SER A 42 -1.52 11.36 30.49
C SER A 42 -0.90 10.08 29.91
N PRO A 43 0.39 9.80 30.14
CA PRO A 43 1.04 8.55 29.71
C PRO A 43 0.57 7.32 30.49
N ASP A 44 -0.06 7.51 31.65
CA ASP A 44 -0.34 6.41 32.60
C ASP A 44 -1.69 5.71 32.37
N HIS A 45 -2.53 6.25 31.47
CA HIS A 45 -3.83 5.68 31.13
C HIS A 45 -4.05 5.66 29.61
N GLU A 46 -3.74 4.52 28.99
CA GLU A 46 -4.09 4.24 27.59
C GLU A 46 -5.41 3.46 27.56
N GLU A 47 -6.45 4.04 26.98
CA GLU A 47 -7.68 3.32 26.66
C GLU A 47 -7.62 2.80 25.22
N TYR A 48 -8.08 1.56 25.01
CA TYR A 48 -8.12 0.94 23.68
C TYR A 48 -9.56 0.63 23.28
N GLY A 49 -10.01 1.25 22.19
CA GLY A 49 -11.35 1.04 21.66
C GLY A 49 -11.57 -0.41 21.23
N SER A 50 -12.76 -0.94 21.49
CA SER A 50 -13.19 -2.25 21.00
C SER A 50 -14.36 -2.18 20.02
N ASP A 51 -14.92 -0.98 19.81
CA ASP A 51 -15.97 -0.73 18.84
C ASP A 51 -15.43 -0.72 17.41
N MET A 52 -16.22 -1.29 16.50
CA MET A 52 -15.95 -1.27 15.06
C MET A 52 -16.78 -0.18 14.39
N TYR A 53 -16.11 0.65 13.60
CA TYR A 53 -16.73 1.75 12.87
C TYR A 53 -16.66 1.46 11.37
N ALA A 54 -17.69 1.88 10.63
CA ALA A 54 -17.74 1.77 9.18
C ALA A 54 -18.11 3.11 8.55
N LEU A 55 -17.30 3.58 7.59
CA LEU A 55 -17.57 4.72 6.75
C LEU A 55 -18.00 4.24 5.37
N ASP A 56 -19.26 4.46 5.03
CA ASP A 56 -19.73 4.32 3.64
C ASP A 56 -19.15 5.47 2.81
N THR A 57 -18.32 5.14 1.82
CA THR A 57 -17.62 6.14 0.99
C THR A 57 -18.48 6.75 -0.10
N THR A 58 -19.65 6.15 -0.39
CA THR A 58 -20.62 6.68 -1.36
C THR A 58 -21.52 7.70 -0.69
N THR A 59 -22.02 7.39 0.51
CA THR A 59 -22.90 8.28 1.27
C THR A 59 -22.15 9.21 2.23
N ASN A 60 -20.84 8.99 2.40
CA ASN A 60 -19.97 9.72 3.31
C ASN A 60 -20.52 9.74 4.77
N ARG A 61 -20.98 8.57 5.24
CA ARG A 61 -21.63 8.41 6.54
C ARG A 61 -20.99 7.30 7.38
N TRP A 62 -20.67 7.63 8.62
CA TRP A 62 -20.23 6.71 9.65
C TRP A 62 -21.40 5.94 10.28
N SER A 63 -21.09 4.74 10.74
CA SER A 63 -21.93 3.90 11.58
C SER A 63 -21.08 3.07 12.53
N ILE A 64 -21.64 2.71 13.68
CA ILE A 64 -21.07 1.68 14.55
C ILE A 64 -21.56 0.32 14.02
N VAL A 65 -20.64 -0.60 13.80
CA VAL A 65 -20.98 -1.97 13.38
C VAL A 65 -21.30 -2.79 14.63
N PRO A 66 -22.51 -3.36 14.75
CA PRO A 66 -22.86 -4.22 15.87
C PRO A 66 -21.91 -5.42 15.94
N SER A 67 -21.30 -5.62 17.10
CA SER A 67 -20.45 -6.78 17.39
C SER A 67 -21.19 -7.73 18.33
N SER A 68 -21.05 -9.04 18.09
CA SER A 68 -21.69 -10.08 18.92
C SER A 68 -20.78 -11.31 19.02
N GLY A 69 -20.90 -12.08 20.11
CA GLY A 69 -20.07 -13.25 20.35
C GLY A 69 -18.77 -12.91 21.09
N SER A 70 -17.68 -13.62 20.76
CA SER A 70 -16.35 -13.42 21.35
C SER A 70 -15.63 -12.22 20.72
N VAL A 71 -16.09 -11.00 21.05
CA VAL A 71 -15.50 -9.75 20.55
C VAL A 71 -14.07 -9.61 21.10
N PRO A 72 -13.06 -9.33 20.24
CA PRO A 72 -11.70 -9.13 20.71
C PRO A 72 -11.59 -7.94 21.67
N ILE A 73 -10.76 -8.06 22.71
CA ILE A 73 -10.41 -6.91 23.54
C ILE A 73 -9.71 -5.84 22.70
N GLY A 74 -10.03 -4.57 23.00
CA GLY A 74 -9.43 -3.41 22.37
C GLY A 74 -7.90 -3.46 22.43
N ARG A 75 -7.26 -3.10 21.32
CA ARG A 75 -5.80 -3.16 21.16
C ARG A 75 -5.34 -2.18 20.09
N ARG A 76 -4.03 -1.93 20.06
CA ARG A 76 -3.37 -1.11 19.04
C ARG A 76 -2.28 -1.85 18.29
N SER A 77 -1.77 -1.25 17.20
CA SER A 77 -0.67 -1.79 16.38
C SER A 77 -0.94 -3.20 15.83
N HIS A 78 -2.20 -3.47 15.51
CA HIS A 78 -2.66 -4.74 14.94
C HIS A 78 -2.93 -4.59 13.43
N SER A 79 -3.28 -5.71 12.79
CA SER A 79 -3.71 -5.77 11.39
C SER A 79 -5.06 -6.47 11.31
N ALA A 80 -5.88 -6.08 10.34
CA ALA A 80 -7.17 -6.70 10.04
C ALA A 80 -7.22 -7.11 8.56
N TRP A 81 -7.93 -8.21 8.28
CA TRP A 81 -8.12 -8.77 6.94
C TRP A 81 -9.47 -9.49 6.86
N THR A 82 -9.98 -9.74 5.66
CA THR A 82 -11.26 -10.45 5.43
C THR A 82 -11.06 -11.95 5.43
N HIS A 83 -11.88 -12.75 6.12
CA HIS A 83 -11.72 -14.19 6.36
C HIS A 83 -11.55 -15.14 5.14
N TYR A 84 -11.47 -14.63 3.92
CA TYR A 84 -11.18 -15.41 2.71
C TYR A 84 -9.81 -15.01 2.14
N TRP A 85 -8.89 -15.97 2.10
CA TRP A 85 -7.62 -15.83 1.37
C TRP A 85 -7.73 -16.55 0.04
N GLU A 86 -7.44 -15.82 -1.02
CA GLU A 86 -7.12 -16.40 -2.32
C GLU A 86 -5.71 -16.00 -2.72
N ARG A 87 -4.96 -16.97 -3.27
CA ARG A 87 -3.70 -16.66 -3.92
C ARG A 87 -3.99 -16.01 -5.27
N VAL A 88 -3.81 -14.70 -5.35
CA VAL A 88 -3.81 -13.98 -6.63
C VAL A 88 -2.69 -14.54 -7.52
N LYS A 89 -3.01 -14.84 -8.78
CA LYS A 89 -2.04 -15.23 -9.81
C LYS A 89 -1.84 -14.05 -10.77
N PRO A 90 -0.95 -13.09 -10.43
CA PRO A 90 -0.71 -11.94 -11.29
C PRO A 90 -0.10 -12.37 -12.63
N LEU A 91 -0.44 -11.64 -13.69
CA LEU A 91 0.18 -11.76 -15.00
C LEU A 91 1.30 -10.71 -15.13
N GLY A 92 2.34 -11.04 -15.89
CA GLY A 92 3.49 -10.16 -16.09
C GLY A 92 4.56 -10.28 -15.01
N VAL A 93 5.39 -9.24 -14.89
CA VAL A 93 6.53 -9.19 -13.94
C VAL A 93 6.14 -8.35 -12.73
N GLY A 94 6.11 -8.96 -11.56
CA GLY A 94 5.85 -8.28 -10.29
C GLY A 94 7.12 -7.73 -9.61
N PRO A 95 6.98 -7.07 -8.45
CA PRO A 95 8.11 -6.63 -7.65
C PRO A 95 8.91 -7.83 -7.10
N CYS A 96 10.20 -7.63 -6.87
CA CYS A 96 10.98 -8.57 -6.05
C CYS A 96 10.49 -8.57 -4.59
N PRO A 97 10.77 -9.64 -3.80
CA PRO A 97 10.51 -9.64 -2.36
C PRO A 97 11.15 -8.43 -1.68
N ARG A 98 10.33 -7.66 -0.93
CA ARG A 98 10.72 -6.38 -0.33
C ARG A 98 9.84 -6.03 0.87
N ARG A 99 10.23 -4.99 1.62
CA ARG A 99 9.50 -4.45 2.77
C ARG A 99 9.36 -2.93 2.69
N ARG A 100 8.50 -2.36 3.55
CA ARG A 100 8.32 -0.89 3.71
C ARG A 100 7.90 -0.18 2.42
N GLN A 101 7.24 -0.89 1.51
CA GLN A 101 6.60 -0.32 0.33
C GLN A 101 5.38 0.50 0.73
N SER A 102 5.08 1.56 -0.03
CA SER A 102 3.79 2.22 0.02
C SER A 102 2.82 1.46 -0.89
N CYS A 103 1.60 1.24 -0.43
CA CYS A 103 0.57 0.53 -1.18
C CYS A 103 -0.78 1.23 -1.02
N CYS A 104 -1.49 1.46 -2.13
CA CYS A 104 -2.87 1.91 -2.11
C CYS A 104 -3.71 1.22 -3.18
N VAL A 105 -5.01 1.08 -2.93
CA VAL A 105 -5.98 0.56 -3.91
C VAL A 105 -6.86 1.71 -4.38
N VAL A 106 -6.99 1.87 -5.70
CA VAL A 106 -7.89 2.85 -6.33
C VAL A 106 -8.69 2.14 -7.41
N GLY A 107 -10.01 2.06 -7.23
CA GLY A 107 -10.87 1.22 -8.08
C GLY A 107 -10.44 -0.24 -8.02
N SER A 108 -10.31 -0.88 -9.19
CA SER A 108 -9.85 -2.28 -9.32
C SER A 108 -8.32 -2.43 -9.33
N ARG A 109 -7.54 -1.39 -9.03
CA ARG A 109 -6.07 -1.42 -9.16
C ARG A 109 -5.37 -1.14 -7.86
N MET A 110 -4.42 -2.00 -7.51
CA MET A 110 -3.47 -1.79 -6.43
C MET A 110 -2.17 -1.22 -6.99
N PHE A 111 -1.72 -0.12 -6.39
CA PHE A 111 -0.47 0.57 -6.71
C PHE A 111 0.53 0.31 -5.59
N LEU A 112 1.68 -0.25 -5.93
CA LEU A 112 2.77 -0.55 -5.00
C LEU A 112 4.00 0.24 -5.44
N PHE A 113 4.49 1.13 -4.58
CA PHE A 113 5.66 1.96 -4.88
C PHE A 113 6.79 1.74 -3.87
N GLY A 114 7.99 1.58 -4.42
CA GLY A 114 9.25 1.57 -3.69
C GLY A 114 9.43 0.41 -2.71
N GLY A 115 9.92 0.74 -1.51
CA GLY A 115 10.33 -0.22 -0.48
C GLY A 115 11.80 -0.63 -0.58
N THR A 116 12.21 -1.55 0.29
CA THR A 116 13.60 -2.01 0.40
C THR A 116 13.72 -3.52 0.29
N SER A 117 14.74 -4.01 -0.42
CA SER A 117 15.11 -5.43 -0.49
C SER A 117 16.55 -5.64 -0.04
N PRO A 118 16.97 -6.87 0.32
CA PRO A 118 18.40 -7.16 0.49
C PRO A 118 19.19 -6.87 -0.79
N LYS A 119 20.45 -6.46 -0.65
CA LYS A 119 21.43 -6.43 -1.75
C LYS A 119 21.88 -7.86 -2.06
N GLU A 120 22.06 -8.19 -3.34
CA GLU A 120 22.44 -9.53 -3.78
C GLU A 120 23.92 -9.87 -3.47
N ASN A 121 24.81 -8.87 -3.46
CA ASN A 121 26.24 -9.06 -3.22
C ASN A 121 26.66 -8.44 -1.89
N TYR A 122 26.93 -9.30 -0.90
CA TYR A 122 27.50 -8.91 0.40
C TYR A 122 29.03 -8.70 0.35
N GLU A 123 29.69 -9.03 -0.76
CA GLU A 123 31.15 -8.99 -0.90
C GLU A 123 31.74 -7.57 -1.02
N ASP A 124 30.91 -6.58 -1.32
CA ASP A 124 31.32 -5.16 -1.38
C ASP A 124 31.13 -4.44 -0.04
N LEU A 125 30.65 -5.17 0.98
CA LEU A 125 30.66 -4.70 2.35
C LEU A 125 32.02 -5.08 2.93
N THR A 126 32.96 -4.12 2.95
CA THR A 126 34.15 -4.21 3.81
C THR A 126 33.70 -4.70 5.19
N PRO A 127 34.37 -5.69 5.81
CA PRO A 127 34.03 -6.08 7.17
C PRO A 127 34.08 -4.82 8.02
N ALA A 128 32.92 -4.32 8.43
CA ALA A 128 32.87 -3.37 9.52
C ALA A 128 33.23 -4.20 10.74
N GLU A 129 34.53 -4.22 11.06
CA GLU A 129 35.00 -4.66 12.36
C GLU A 129 34.16 -3.86 13.38
N ASP A 130 33.46 -4.62 14.23
CA ASP A 130 32.80 -4.23 15.49
C ASP A 130 31.33 -3.77 15.59
N ASP A 131 30.59 -3.40 14.54
CA ASP A 131 29.22 -2.83 14.76
C ASP A 131 28.05 -3.52 14.02
N ALA A 132 28.00 -4.86 14.02
CA ALA A 132 26.94 -5.64 13.38
C ALA A 132 25.50 -5.37 13.89
N TYR A 133 25.36 -4.59 14.97
CA TYR A 133 24.09 -4.21 15.60
C TYR A 133 23.73 -2.73 15.47
N SER A 134 24.51 -1.91 14.75
CA SER A 134 24.14 -0.51 14.51
C SER A 134 23.07 -0.38 13.42
N GLU A 135 22.15 0.58 13.56
CA GLU A 135 21.14 0.89 12.54
C GLU A 135 21.77 1.26 11.18
N GLU A 136 22.94 1.89 11.21
CA GLU A 136 23.71 2.27 10.02
C GLU A 136 24.26 1.05 9.26
N SER A 137 24.62 -0.03 9.96
CA SER A 137 25.09 -1.28 9.35
C SER A 137 23.97 -2.07 8.64
N THR A 138 22.74 -1.97 9.15
CA THR A 138 21.58 -2.66 8.58
C THR A 138 21.09 -1.97 7.32
N ASP A 139 21.18 -0.65 7.24
CA ASP A 139 20.80 0.12 6.06
C ASP A 139 21.74 -0.15 4.87
N ARG A 140 23.04 -0.33 5.13
CA ARG A 140 24.04 -0.70 4.10
C ARG A 140 23.73 -2.00 3.36
N ARG A 141 23.00 -2.93 3.98
CA ARG A 141 22.60 -4.24 3.42
C ARG A 141 21.34 -4.19 2.56
N LEU A 142 20.65 -3.04 2.54
CA LEU A 142 19.38 -2.88 1.85
C LEU A 142 19.55 -2.05 0.57
N LYS A 143 18.73 -2.38 -0.42
CA LYS A 143 18.58 -1.67 -1.68
C LYS A 143 17.21 -1.02 -1.68
N ASP A 144 17.20 0.29 -1.84
CA ASP A 144 15.97 1.06 -2.07
C ASP A 144 15.48 0.87 -3.50
N HIS A 145 14.15 0.83 -3.64
CA HIS A 145 13.49 0.78 -4.93
C HIS A 145 12.67 2.04 -5.18
N ASN A 146 12.61 2.45 -6.44
CA ASN A 146 11.85 3.61 -6.92
C ASN A 146 10.92 3.24 -8.10
N ASP A 147 10.55 1.96 -8.18
CA ASP A 147 9.64 1.39 -9.18
C ASP A 147 8.17 1.44 -8.70
N LEU A 148 7.24 1.50 -9.64
CA LEU A 148 5.79 1.49 -9.40
C LEU A 148 5.15 0.25 -10.02
N HIS A 149 4.75 -0.72 -9.22
CA HIS A 149 4.02 -1.88 -9.69
C HIS A 149 2.51 -1.64 -9.60
N VAL A 150 1.78 -2.02 -10.64
CA VAL A 150 0.31 -1.93 -10.66
C VAL A 150 -0.25 -3.34 -10.83
N LEU A 151 -1.01 -3.78 -9.83
CA LEU A 151 -1.79 -5.01 -9.90
C LEU A 151 -3.23 -4.65 -10.23
N ASP A 152 -3.69 -5.03 -11.42
CA ASP A 152 -5.08 -4.85 -11.84
C ASP A 152 -5.88 -6.10 -11.49
N PHE A 153 -6.88 -5.96 -10.60
CA PHE A 153 -7.78 -7.03 -10.19
C PHE A 153 -8.86 -7.31 -11.25
N GLU A 154 -9.11 -6.38 -12.16
CA GLU A 154 -10.12 -6.50 -13.22
C GLU A 154 -9.54 -6.09 -14.60
N PRO A 155 -8.51 -6.80 -15.10
CA PRO A 155 -7.90 -6.45 -16.37
C PRO A 155 -8.91 -6.66 -17.51
N SER A 156 -9.11 -5.62 -18.33
CA SER A 156 -9.96 -5.72 -19.51
C SER A 156 -9.40 -6.74 -20.52
N LEU A 157 -10.27 -7.31 -21.38
CA LEU A 157 -9.83 -8.16 -22.49
C LEU A 157 -8.76 -7.47 -23.34
N LYS A 158 -8.90 -6.16 -23.57
CA LYS A 158 -7.91 -5.34 -24.26
C LYS A 158 -6.55 -5.41 -23.56
N THR A 159 -6.49 -5.18 -22.24
CA THR A 159 -5.26 -5.28 -21.45
C THR A 159 -4.64 -6.68 -21.55
N LEU A 160 -5.46 -7.73 -21.41
CA LEU A 160 -5.00 -9.11 -21.50
C LEU A 160 -4.41 -9.45 -22.88
N CYS A 161 -5.05 -8.98 -23.95
CA CYS A 161 -4.53 -9.12 -25.31
C CYS A 161 -3.19 -8.40 -25.49
N LEU A 162 -3.06 -7.16 -24.99
CA LEU A 162 -1.80 -6.40 -25.09
C LEU A 162 -0.66 -7.07 -24.33
N ILE A 163 -0.91 -7.59 -23.11
CA ILE A 163 0.07 -8.40 -22.37
C ILE A 163 0.50 -9.61 -23.20
N ARG A 164 -0.43 -10.28 -23.89
CA ARG A 164 -0.08 -11.46 -24.68
C ARG A 164 0.77 -11.10 -25.90
N VAL A 165 0.43 -10.03 -26.62
CA VAL A 165 1.21 -9.49 -27.74
C VAL A 165 2.64 -9.20 -27.32
N GLU A 166 2.82 -8.52 -26.18
CA GLU A 166 4.14 -8.22 -25.61
C GLU A 166 4.90 -9.49 -25.22
N SER A 167 4.25 -10.42 -24.50
CA SER A 167 4.89 -11.65 -24.01
C SER A 167 5.39 -12.56 -25.13
N LEU A 168 4.72 -12.52 -26.29
CA LEU A 168 5.07 -13.28 -27.49
C LEU A 168 5.93 -12.49 -28.47
N LYS A 169 6.22 -11.22 -28.17
CA LYS A 169 6.95 -10.29 -29.06
C LYS A 169 6.39 -10.27 -30.48
N LEU A 170 5.05 -10.22 -30.59
CA LEU A 170 4.39 -10.17 -31.89
C LEU A 170 4.69 -8.84 -32.60
N ASP A 171 4.76 -8.88 -33.94
CA ASP A 171 4.82 -7.67 -34.74
C ASP A 171 3.57 -6.81 -34.51
N THR A 172 3.77 -5.51 -34.30
CA THR A 172 2.73 -4.55 -33.94
C THR A 172 2.68 -3.36 -34.90
N SER A 173 3.48 -3.38 -35.97
CA SER A 173 3.59 -2.29 -36.95
C SER A 173 2.25 -1.95 -37.63
N TRP A 174 1.34 -2.93 -37.72
CA TRP A 174 0.01 -2.84 -38.33
C TRP A 174 -1.11 -2.50 -37.34
N LEU A 175 -0.83 -2.41 -36.04
CA LEU A 175 -1.84 -2.02 -35.06
C LEU A 175 -2.22 -0.52 -35.20
N PRO A 176 -3.48 -0.15 -34.93
CA PRO A 176 -3.87 1.25 -34.81
C PRO A 176 -2.98 2.01 -33.83
N ARG A 177 -2.72 3.30 -34.11
CA ARG A 177 -1.82 4.16 -33.31
C ARG A 177 -2.16 4.16 -31.82
N GLU A 178 -3.44 4.12 -31.47
CA GLU A 178 -3.88 4.06 -30.07
C GLU A 178 -3.40 2.80 -29.35
N LEU A 179 -3.38 1.64 -30.03
CA LEU A 179 -2.90 0.39 -29.44
C LEU A 179 -1.37 0.34 -29.37
N GLN A 180 -0.68 0.92 -30.37
CA GLN A 180 0.77 1.08 -30.34
C GLN A 180 1.20 1.96 -29.16
N ALA A 181 0.55 3.12 -28.97
CA ALA A 181 0.81 4.00 -27.84
C ALA A 181 0.55 3.32 -26.49
N LEU A 182 -0.49 2.50 -26.38
CA LEU A 182 -0.75 1.73 -25.17
C LEU A 182 0.32 0.68 -24.89
N LEU A 183 0.78 -0.06 -25.91
CA LEU A 183 1.89 -1.01 -25.77
C LEU A 183 3.17 -0.31 -25.33
N GLU A 184 3.46 0.85 -25.91
CA GLU A 184 4.60 1.68 -25.53
C GLU A 184 4.50 2.06 -24.06
N VAL A 185 3.38 2.63 -23.60
CA VAL A 185 3.18 3.00 -22.19
C VAL A 185 3.30 1.78 -21.26
N MET A 186 2.80 0.62 -21.65
CA MET A 186 2.90 -0.62 -20.86
C MET A 186 4.32 -1.20 -20.77
N THR A 187 5.24 -0.78 -21.65
CA THR A 187 6.62 -1.30 -21.74
C THR A 187 7.70 -0.29 -21.38
N LEU A 188 7.31 0.96 -21.07
CA LEU A 188 8.25 1.97 -20.59
C LEU A 188 8.94 1.51 -19.30
N PRO A 189 10.23 1.88 -19.11
CA PRO A 189 10.96 1.55 -17.90
C PRO A 189 10.23 2.04 -16.66
N ASN A 190 9.96 1.11 -15.75
CA ASN A 190 9.31 1.39 -14.48
C ASN A 190 10.30 1.85 -13.41
N LYS A 191 11.24 2.71 -13.78
CA LYS A 191 12.22 3.30 -12.85
C LYS A 191 12.25 4.79 -13.12
N ILE A 192 12.07 5.58 -12.07
CA ILE A 192 12.32 7.02 -12.16
C ILE A 192 13.82 7.17 -12.38
N THR A 193 14.24 7.71 -13.51
CA THR A 193 15.65 8.08 -13.69
C THR A 193 16.00 9.11 -12.62
N PRO A 194 17.13 8.96 -11.91
CA PRO A 194 17.56 10.01 -11.00
C PRO A 194 17.62 11.31 -11.79
N ARG A 195 16.95 12.37 -11.31
CA ARG A 195 17.28 13.71 -11.79
C ARG A 195 18.80 13.86 -11.65
N PRO A 196 19.49 14.51 -12.60
CA PRO A 196 20.85 14.94 -12.35
C PRO A 196 20.85 15.66 -10.99
N LEU A 197 21.79 15.31 -10.12
CA LEU A 197 22.05 16.06 -8.91
C LEU A 197 22.42 17.49 -9.35
N ASN A 198 21.43 18.36 -9.47
CA ASN A 198 21.68 19.78 -9.48
C ASN A 198 22.08 20.09 -8.05
N HIS A 199 23.38 20.05 -7.79
CA HIS A 199 24.01 20.63 -6.62
C HIS A 199 23.75 22.14 -6.65
N THR A 200 22.55 22.57 -6.26
CA THR A 200 22.23 23.97 -6.03
C THR A 200 21.25 24.08 -4.87
N GLY A 201 21.76 24.50 -3.71
CA GLY A 201 21.00 25.02 -2.57
C GLY A 201 21.06 24.15 -1.35
#